data_AF-A0AAV9XDP7-F1
#
_entry.id   AF-A0AAV9XDP7-F1
#
_cell.length_a   1.000
_cell.length_b   1.000
_cell.length_c   1.000
_cell.angle_alpha   90.00
_cell.angle_beta   90.00
_cell.angle_gamma   90.00
#
_symmetry.space_group_name_H-M   'P 1'
#
loop_
_entity.id
_entity.type
_entity.pdbx_description
1 polymer ?
#
loop_
_entity_poly.entity_id
_entity_poly.type
_entity_poly.pdbx_seq_one_letter_code
_entity_poly.pdbx_strand_id
1 'polypeptide(L)'
;MLRNRQLESHSPACSLRFDWSDSNVKYYVDGVGSISYTKNLPTAAGSILINNWSNGDIYWSAGPPLKDSILSVRSVDMYFNVTDPALIEEWQLSCKASAYQKVCNVPASKGS
;
A
#
# COMPACT_ATOMS: atom_id res chain seq x y z
N MET A 1 -1.19 -29.58 -17.32
CA MET A 1 -2.35 -29.32 -16.42
C MET A 1 -1.93 -28.32 -15.35
N LEU A 2 -2.12 -27.03 -15.59
CA LEU A 2 -1.98 -26.01 -14.55
C LEU A 2 -3.28 -26.04 -13.75
N ARG A 3 -3.26 -26.58 -12.53
CA ARG A 3 -4.43 -26.51 -11.64
C ARG A 3 -4.51 -25.09 -11.11
N ASN A 4 -5.54 -24.37 -11.57
CA ASN A 4 -6.17 -23.25 -10.87
C ASN A 4 -6.51 -23.69 -9.45
N ARG A 5 -5.59 -23.50 -8.51
CA ARG A 5 -5.87 -23.66 -7.09
C ARG A 5 -6.45 -22.34 -6.61
N GLN A 6 -7.76 -22.23 -6.79
CA GLN A 6 -8.71 -21.49 -5.97
C GLN A 6 -8.06 -20.56 -4.95
N LEU A 7 -8.11 -19.26 -5.23
CA LEU A 7 -7.92 -18.16 -4.28
C LEU A 7 -9.09 -18.11 -3.27
N GLU A 8 -9.43 -19.24 -2.64
CA GLU A 8 -10.51 -19.31 -1.67
C GLU A 8 -10.01 -19.98 -0.39
N SER A 9 -9.60 -19.13 0.54
CA SER A 9 -9.76 -19.35 1.97
C SER A 9 -9.79 -17.99 2.63
N HIS A 10 -10.96 -17.66 3.18
CA HIS A 10 -11.26 -16.44 3.93
C HIS A 10 -10.37 -16.33 5.19
N SER A 11 -9.14 -15.87 5.04
CA SER A 11 -8.51 -15.06 6.10
C SER A 11 -8.98 -13.62 5.90
N PRO A 12 -9.37 -12.87 6.95
CA PRO A 12 -9.54 -11.44 6.80
C PRO A 12 -8.25 -10.89 6.21
N ALA A 13 -8.35 -10.17 5.11
CA ALA A 13 -7.18 -9.52 4.54
C ALA A 13 -6.62 -8.57 5.60
N CYS A 14 -5.42 -8.88 6.10
CA CYS A 14 -4.71 -7.99 7.01
C CYS A 14 -4.47 -6.68 6.28
N SER A 15 -4.92 -5.58 6.87
CA SER A 15 -4.73 -4.25 6.31
C SER A 15 -3.57 -3.55 7.03
N LEU A 16 -2.61 -3.09 6.24
CA LEU A 16 -1.50 -2.28 6.70
C LEU A 16 -1.68 -0.89 6.10
N ARG A 17 -1.72 0.12 6.97
CA ARG A 17 -1.84 1.52 6.59
C ARG A 17 -0.79 2.33 7.32
N PHE A 18 -0.26 3.34 6.63
CA PHE A 18 0.46 4.42 7.26
C PHE A 18 -0.10 5.76 6.82
N ASP A 19 -0.23 6.68 7.76
CA ASP A 19 -0.55 8.08 7.50
C ASP A 19 0.73 8.89 7.64
N TRP A 20 1.03 9.72 6.65
CA TRP A 20 2.20 10.57 6.64
C TRP A 20 1.79 12.04 6.48
N SER A 21 2.14 12.85 7.47
CA SER A 21 1.99 14.30 7.47
C SER A 21 3.31 15.00 7.80
N ASP A 22 3.28 16.33 7.77
CA ASP A 22 4.36 17.22 8.21
C ASP A 22 4.76 17.05 9.69
N SER A 23 3.87 16.46 10.48
CA SER A 23 3.92 16.46 11.95
C SER A 23 4.08 15.06 12.53
N ASN A 24 3.68 14.01 11.80
CA ASN A 24 3.87 12.63 12.23
C ASN A 24 3.76 11.61 11.09
N VAL A 25 4.28 10.41 11.36
CA VAL A 25 3.91 9.19 10.64
C VAL A 25 3.25 8.23 11.63
N LYS A 26 2.03 7.77 11.32
CA LYS A 26 1.27 6.81 12.13
C LYS A 26 1.04 5.52 11.37
N TYR A 27 1.21 4.40 12.04
CA TYR A 27 0.98 3.08 11.47
C TYR A 27 -0.25 2.42 12.08
N TYR A 28 -0.93 1.62 11.26
CA TYR A 28 -2.14 0.90 11.63
C TYR A 28 -2.06 -0.54 11.12
N VAL A 29 -2.52 -1.47 11.95
CA VAL A 29 -2.75 -2.87 11.58
C VAL A 29 -4.22 -3.14 11.82
N ASP A 30 -4.94 -3.53 10.76
CA ASP A 30 -6.39 -3.80 10.84
C ASP A 30 -7.20 -2.62 11.40
N GLY A 31 -6.80 -1.41 11.01
CA GLY A 31 -7.41 -0.15 11.46
C GLY A 31 -7.02 0.28 12.88
N VAL A 32 -6.34 -0.57 13.65
CA VAL A 32 -5.90 -0.25 15.01
C VAL A 32 -4.54 0.44 14.98
N GLY A 33 -4.45 1.62 15.60
CA GLY A 33 -3.20 2.37 15.69
C GLY A 33 -2.13 1.59 16.46
N SER A 34 -0.95 1.42 15.84
CA SER A 34 0.13 0.60 16.41
C SER A 34 1.28 1.46 16.95
N ILE A 35 1.78 2.42 16.17
CA ILE A 35 2.93 3.26 16.54
C ILE A 35 2.91 4.60 15.80
N SER A 36 3.47 5.64 16.41
CA SER A 36 3.59 6.99 15.86
C SER A 36 5.00 7.53 16.00
N TYR A 37 5.51 8.17 14.95
CA TYR A 37 6.80 8.85 14.93
C TYR A 37 6.64 10.34 14.65
N THR A 38 7.45 11.17 15.33
CA THR A 38 7.43 12.65 15.22
C THR A 38 8.81 13.26 14.97
N LYS A 39 9.85 12.43 14.82
CA LYS A 39 11.24 12.86 14.61
C LYS A 39 11.75 12.35 13.27
N ASN A 40 12.60 13.13 12.61
CA ASN A 40 13.23 12.79 11.33
C ASN A 40 12.21 12.39 10.25
N LEU A 41 11.12 13.14 10.15
CA LEU A 41 10.06 12.87 9.19
C LEU A 41 10.55 13.12 7.75
N PRO A 42 10.25 12.23 6.79
CA PRO A 42 10.53 12.49 5.39
C PRO A 42 9.81 13.76 4.91
N THR A 43 10.46 14.55 4.06
CA THR A 43 9.90 15.79 3.49
C THR A 43 9.78 15.77 1.97
N ALA A 44 10.46 14.83 1.30
CA ALA A 44 10.45 14.70 -0.15
C ALA A 44 9.44 13.63 -0.60
N ALA A 45 8.70 13.91 -1.67
CA ALA A 45 7.84 12.92 -2.31
C ALA A 45 8.64 11.73 -2.85
N GLY A 46 8.01 10.55 -2.90
CA GLY A 46 8.63 9.32 -3.36
C GLY A 46 7.64 8.37 -4.04
N SER A 47 8.17 7.28 -4.59
CA SER A 47 7.36 6.23 -5.21
C SER A 47 6.97 5.16 -4.19
N ILE A 48 5.82 4.53 -4.38
CA ILE A 48 5.44 3.34 -3.62
C ILE A 48 6.11 2.11 -4.24
N LEU A 49 6.78 1.33 -3.40
CA LEU A 49 7.41 0.07 -3.75
C LEU A 49 6.83 -1.04 -2.87
N ILE A 50 6.38 -2.12 -3.50
CA ILE A 50 5.97 -3.35 -2.82
C ILE A 50 6.79 -4.49 -3.41
N ASN A 51 7.54 -5.19 -2.57
CA ASN A 51 8.40 -6.30 -2.99
C ASN A 51 8.37 -7.46 -1.99
N ASN A 52 8.78 -8.63 -2.46
CA ASN A 52 9.02 -9.82 -1.65
C ASN A 52 10.35 -10.41 -2.08
N TRP A 53 11.37 -10.33 -1.23
CA TRP A 53 12.72 -10.77 -1.53
C TRP A 53 13.40 -11.29 -0.25
N SER A 54 14.47 -12.06 -0.45
CA SER A 54 15.35 -12.51 0.62
C SER A 54 16.80 -12.41 0.12
N ASN A 55 17.71 -11.97 0.98
CA ASN A 55 19.16 -11.93 0.70
C ASN A 55 19.93 -13.09 1.32
N GLY A 56 19.28 -14.03 2.02
CA GLY A 56 19.97 -15.19 2.59
C GLY A 56 20.63 -14.95 3.95
N ASP A 57 20.68 -13.71 4.46
CA ASP A 57 21.36 -13.40 5.72
C ASP A 57 20.59 -13.98 6.92
N ILE A 58 21.26 -14.81 7.74
CA ILE A 58 20.63 -15.58 8.83
C ILE A 58 20.05 -14.73 9.96
N TYR A 59 20.47 -13.47 10.10
CA TYR A 59 20.00 -12.55 11.14
C TYR A 59 18.99 -11.53 10.60
N TRP A 60 18.73 -11.54 9.29
CA TRP A 60 17.81 -10.61 8.64
C TRP A 60 16.69 -11.33 7.87
N SER A 61 17.01 -11.95 6.73
CA SER A 61 16.00 -12.57 5.85
C SER A 61 16.06 -14.09 5.77
N ALA A 62 17.08 -14.70 6.40
CA ALA A 62 17.31 -16.12 6.62
C ALA A 62 17.12 -17.05 5.41
N GLY A 63 17.36 -16.52 4.20
CA GLY A 63 16.93 -17.15 2.95
C GLY A 63 17.60 -18.46 2.53
N PRO A 64 17.30 -18.91 1.30
CA PRO A 64 16.04 -18.66 0.58
C PRO A 64 14.90 -19.51 1.16
N PRO A 65 13.63 -19.15 0.91
CA PRO A 65 12.48 -19.95 1.33
C PRO A 65 12.61 -21.41 0.84
N LEU A 66 12.40 -22.39 1.74
CA LEU A 66 12.40 -23.82 1.38
C LEU A 66 11.15 -24.23 0.57
N LYS A 67 10.18 -23.32 0.42
CA LYS A 67 8.91 -23.48 -0.27
C LYS A 67 8.50 -22.14 -0.89
N ASP A 68 7.49 -22.17 -1.76
CA ASP A 68 6.96 -20.95 -2.39
C ASP A 68 6.60 -19.87 -1.35
N SER A 69 7.16 -18.68 -1.56
CA SER A 69 6.85 -17.46 -0.80
C SER A 69 6.08 -16.52 -1.72
N ILE A 70 4.75 -16.50 -1.60
CA ILE A 70 3.87 -15.69 -2.45
C ILE A 70 3.33 -14.51 -1.64
N LEU A 71 3.64 -13.29 -2.09
CA LEU A 71 3.00 -12.07 -1.62
C LEU A 71 1.79 -11.76 -2.50
N SER A 72 0.58 -11.88 -1.94
CA SER A 72 -0.66 -11.56 -2.64
C SER A 72 -1.23 -10.25 -2.11
N VAL A 73 -1.33 -9.25 -2.99
CA VAL A 73 -1.92 -7.94 -2.66
C VAL A 73 -3.32 -7.86 -3.24
N ARG A 74 -4.32 -7.64 -2.38
CA ARG A 74 -5.73 -7.51 -2.81
C ARG A 74 -6.01 -6.14 -3.42
N SER A 75 -5.61 -5.09 -2.73
CA SER A 75 -5.79 -3.70 -3.14
C SER A 75 -4.72 -2.82 -2.53
N VAL A 76 -4.48 -1.68 -3.16
CA VAL A 76 -3.67 -0.59 -2.61
C VAL A 76 -4.52 0.66 -2.76
N ASP A 77 -4.85 1.27 -1.63
CA ASP A 77 -5.62 2.51 -1.57
C ASP A 77 -4.68 3.64 -1.16
N MET A 78 -4.63 4.71 -1.95
CA MET A 78 -3.77 5.87 -1.71
C MET A 78 -4.61 7.12 -1.58
N TYR A 79 -4.38 7.88 -0.51
CA TYR A 79 -5.06 9.13 -0.22
C TYR A 79 -4.02 10.23 -0.12
N PHE A 80 -4.28 11.36 -0.77
CA PHE A 80 -3.40 12.52 -0.75
C PHE A 80 -4.17 13.73 -0.25
N ASN A 81 -3.59 14.45 0.71
CA ASN A 81 -4.13 15.73 1.16
C ASN A 81 -3.75 16.80 0.14
N VAL A 82 -4.61 17.02 -0.85
CA VAL A 82 -4.47 18.10 -1.82
C VAL A 82 -5.60 19.09 -1.59
N THR A 83 -5.26 20.33 -1.23
CA THR A 83 -6.22 21.43 -1.08
C THR A 83 -6.07 22.50 -2.16
N ASP A 84 -4.99 22.45 -2.95
CA ASP A 84 -4.75 23.34 -4.06
C ASP A 84 -5.63 22.95 -5.27
N PRO A 85 -6.60 23.79 -5.68
CA PRO A 85 -7.48 23.50 -6.80
C PRO A 85 -6.74 23.30 -8.12
N ALA A 86 -5.61 24.01 -8.33
CA ALA A 86 -4.85 23.92 -9.58
C ALA A 86 -4.16 22.55 -9.71
N LEU A 87 -3.56 22.05 -8.63
CA LEU A 87 -2.95 20.71 -8.60
C LEU A 87 -4.01 19.60 -8.78
N ILE A 88 -5.21 19.79 -8.21
CA ILE A 88 -6.33 18.87 -8.41
C ILE A 88 -6.74 18.85 -9.89
N GLU A 89 -6.89 20.02 -10.51
CA GLU A 89 -7.26 20.13 -11.92
C GLU A 89 -6.21 19.50 -12.84
N GLU A 90 -4.92 19.77 -12.61
CA GLU A 90 -3.82 19.17 -13.36
C GLU A 90 -3.82 17.64 -13.23
N TRP A 91 -3.97 17.12 -12.02
CA TRP A 91 -4.07 15.67 -11.79
C TRP A 91 -5.26 15.06 -12.52
N GLN A 92 -6.43 15.70 -12.47
CA GLN A 92 -7.64 15.22 -13.17
C GLN A 92 -7.45 15.22 -14.69
N LEU A 93 -6.82 16.24 -15.25
CA LEU A 93 -6.50 16.31 -16.68
C LEU A 93 -5.52 15.20 -17.09
N SER A 94 -4.46 15.00 -16.30
CA SER A 94 -3.49 13.92 -16.51
C SER A 94 -4.14 12.54 -16.45
N CYS A 95 -5.01 12.30 -15.46
CA CYS A 95 -5.78 11.07 -15.35
C CYS A 95 -6.65 10.82 -16.59
N LYS A 96 -7.38 11.84 -17.08
CA LYS A 96 -8.18 11.72 -18.31
C LYS A 96 -7.33 11.42 -19.54
N ALA A 97 -6.16 12.06 -19.65
CA ALA A 97 -5.24 11.87 -20.79
C ALA A 97 -4.54 10.51 -20.79
N SER A 98 -4.36 9.90 -19.61
CA SER A 98 -3.63 8.64 -19.44
C SER A 98 -4.30 7.40 -20.09
N ALA A 99 -5.53 7.54 -20.61
CA ALA A 99 -6.35 6.47 -21.19
C ALA A 99 -6.55 5.23 -20.29
N TYR A 100 -6.17 5.32 -19.00
CA TYR A 100 -6.44 4.28 -18.01
C TYR A 100 -7.95 4.23 -17.74
N GLN A 101 -8.62 3.29 -18.39
CA GLN A 101 -10.08 3.16 -18.41
C GLN A 101 -10.69 2.68 -17.08
N LYS A 102 -9.89 2.54 -16.01
CA LYS A 102 -10.29 1.81 -14.81
C LYS A 102 -10.04 2.61 -13.53
N VAL A 103 -10.87 3.64 -13.32
CA VAL A 103 -11.24 4.01 -11.95
C VAL A 103 -12.25 2.97 -11.50
N CYS A 104 -11.81 1.94 -10.78
CA CYS A 104 -12.76 1.10 -10.05
C CYS A 104 -13.48 2.01 -9.05
N ASN A 105 -14.79 1.85 -8.88
CA ASN A 105 -15.47 2.34 -7.68
C ASN A 105 -14.65 1.88 -6.47
N VAL A 106 -13.91 2.80 -5.84
CA VAL A 106 -13.23 2.52 -4.58
C VAL A 106 -14.36 2.31 -3.59
N PRO A 107 -14.61 1.09 -3.08
CA PRO A 107 -15.60 0.89 -2.04
C PRO A 107 -15.21 1.81 -0.88
N ALA A 108 -16.20 2.38 -0.17
CA ALA A 108 -15.91 3.16 1.01
C ALA A 108 -14.92 2.39 1.91
N SER A 109 -13.81 3.04 2.27
CA SER A 109 -12.80 2.47 3.13
C SER A 109 -13.45 2.00 4.42
N LYS A 110 -13.22 0.75 4.83
CA LYS A 110 -13.68 0.20 6.13
C LYS A 110 -12.90 0.77 7.33
N GLY A 111 -12.45 2.02 7.23
CA GLY A 111 -11.66 2.68 8.26
C GLY A 111 -12.41 3.89 8.79
N SER A 112 -13.32 3.62 9.74
CA SER A 112 -13.88 4.59 10.67
C SER A 112 -13.30 4.33 12.05
#